data_AF-A0A4Z2CLC1-F1
#
_entry.id   AF-A0A4Z2CLC1-F1
#
_cell.length_a   1.000
_cell.length_b   1.000
_cell.length_c   1.000
_cell.angle_alpha   90.00
_cell.angle_beta   90.00
_cell.angle_gamma   90.00
#
_symmetry.space_group_name_H-M   'P 1'
#
loop_
_entity.id
_entity.type
_entity.pdbx_description
1 polymer ?
#
loop_
_entity_poly.entity_id
_entity_poly.type
_entity_poly.pdbx_seq_one_letter_code
_entity_poly.pdbx_strand_id
1 'polypeptide(L)'
;LFGKIFINDDRFLAILGVISSAFNAAGRVFWGTIGDRVSFKIPLCIIFLCWSLLLTSLPHLPVIFGTQIKVGFGVWLCGLYLLISGVLVYTPTATETLFGPINMAVNYGLVFNAFVFGGLFVSLLSIIIPQFHEWDNLFYLCASMCIL
;
A
#
# COMPACT_ATOMS: atom_id res chain seq x y z
N LEU A 1 9.20 -11.10 -0.14
CA LEU A 1 9.63 -12.47 0.23
C LEU A 1 8.56 -13.53 -0.10
N PHE A 2 7.27 -13.30 0.22
CA PHE A 2 6.17 -14.24 -0.05
C PHE A 2 6.00 -14.69 -1.53
N GLY A 3 6.00 -13.74 -2.49
CA GLY A 3 5.85 -14.07 -3.92
C GLY A 3 7.00 -14.89 -4.51
N LYS A 4 8.21 -14.79 -3.94
CA LYS A 4 9.39 -15.56 -4.37
C LYS A 4 9.39 -17.01 -3.87
N ILE A 5 8.62 -17.30 -2.81
CA ILE A 5 8.52 -18.63 -2.21
C ILE A 5 7.54 -19.51 -3.01
N PHE A 6 6.48 -18.90 -3.59
CA PHE A 6 5.45 -19.62 -4.36
C PHE A 6 5.64 -19.56 -5.89
N ILE A 7 6.42 -18.59 -6.41
CA ILE A 7 6.59 -18.39 -7.85
C ILE A 7 8.08 -18.21 -8.16
N ASN A 8 8.71 -19.29 -8.62
CA ASN A 8 10.12 -19.32 -9.07
C ASN A 8 10.24 -18.84 -10.53
N ASP A 9 9.65 -17.70 -10.84
CA ASP A 9 9.70 -17.10 -12.18
C ASP A 9 9.89 -15.58 -12.05
N ASP A 10 11.16 -15.17 -11.99
CA ASP A 10 11.55 -13.77 -11.85
C ASP A 10 11.01 -12.89 -13.00
N ARG A 11 10.79 -13.47 -14.21
CA ARG A 11 10.21 -12.74 -15.35
C ARG A 11 8.75 -12.41 -15.09
N PHE A 12 8.00 -13.34 -14.52
CA PHE A 12 6.60 -13.10 -14.15
C PHE A 12 6.48 -12.00 -13.09
N LEU A 13 7.33 -12.03 -12.06
CA LEU A 13 7.36 -10.99 -11.03
C LEU A 13 7.76 -9.62 -11.58
N ALA A 14 8.73 -9.58 -12.51
CA ALA A 14 9.13 -8.34 -13.17
C ALA A 14 8.00 -7.74 -14.03
N ILE A 15 7.31 -8.57 -14.83
CA ILE A 15 6.17 -8.13 -15.63
C ILE A 15 5.05 -7.59 -14.74
N LEU A 16 4.72 -8.30 -13.65
CA LEU A 16 3.75 -7.81 -12.68
C LEU A 16 4.17 -6.47 -12.06
N GLY A 17 5.44 -6.31 -11.71
CA GLY A 17 5.97 -5.04 -11.21
C GLY A 17 5.76 -3.88 -12.20
N VAL A 18 6.00 -4.11 -13.49
CA VAL A 18 5.76 -3.11 -14.55
C VAL A 18 4.27 -2.78 -14.67
N ILE A 19 3.40 -3.80 -14.71
CA ILE A 19 1.95 -3.61 -14.79
C ILE A 19 1.46 -2.82 -13.57
N SER A 20 1.84 -3.22 -12.36
CA SER A 20 1.43 -2.54 -11.14
C SER A 20 1.97 -1.11 -11.05
N SER A 21 3.17 -0.85 -11.56
CA SER A 21 3.69 0.52 -11.68
C SER A 21 2.86 1.37 -12.65
N ALA A 22 2.38 0.80 -13.76
CA ALA A 22 1.45 1.49 -14.66
C ALA A 22 0.11 1.80 -13.96
N PHE A 23 -0.40 0.87 -13.14
CA PHE A 23 -1.55 1.11 -12.28
C PHE A 23 -1.30 2.18 -11.22
N ASN A 24 -0.08 2.32 -10.69
CA ASN A 24 0.26 3.44 -9.81
C ASN A 24 0.17 4.78 -10.55
N ALA A 25 0.71 4.86 -11.77
CA ALA A 25 0.62 6.08 -12.58
C ALA A 25 -0.85 6.43 -12.92
N ALA A 26 -1.62 5.45 -13.37
CA ALA A 26 -3.04 5.62 -13.67
C ALA A 26 -3.87 5.98 -12.42
N GLY A 27 -3.57 5.34 -11.28
CA GLY A 27 -4.21 5.59 -10.01
C GLY A 27 -4.03 7.03 -9.53
N ARG A 28 -2.88 7.67 -9.79
CA ARG A 28 -2.68 9.09 -9.48
C ARG A 28 -3.68 9.99 -10.20
N VAL A 29 -3.91 9.74 -11.50
CA VAL A 29 -4.89 10.49 -12.29
C VAL A 29 -6.30 10.24 -11.74
N PHE A 30 -6.63 8.96 -11.50
CA PHE A 30 -7.93 8.57 -10.96
C PHE A 30 -8.23 9.26 -9.61
N TRP A 31 -7.34 9.12 -8.63
CA TRP A 31 -7.50 9.74 -7.31
C TRP A 31 -7.42 11.26 -7.34
N GLY A 32 -6.61 11.84 -8.25
CA GLY A 32 -6.60 13.27 -8.50
C GLY A 32 -7.99 13.78 -8.90
N THR A 33 -8.60 13.16 -9.92
CA THR A 33 -9.95 13.55 -10.37
C THR A 33 -11.03 13.36 -9.31
N ILE A 34 -10.89 12.35 -8.43
CA ILE A 34 -11.80 12.16 -7.29
C ILE A 34 -11.57 13.24 -6.23
N GLY A 35 -10.31 13.59 -5.95
CA GLY A 35 -9.94 14.63 -4.99
C GLY A 35 -10.43 16.01 -5.39
N ASP A 36 -10.48 16.30 -6.69
CA ASP A 36 -11.02 17.55 -7.21
C ASP A 36 -12.54 17.69 -6.95
N ARG A 37 -13.26 16.57 -6.78
CA ARG A 37 -14.73 16.55 -6.60
C ARG A 37 -15.19 16.22 -5.19
N VAL A 38 -14.36 15.53 -4.40
CA VAL A 38 -14.70 15.00 -3.08
C VAL A 38 -13.64 15.44 -2.07
N SER A 39 -14.07 15.87 -0.88
CA SER A 39 -13.14 16.22 0.21
C SER A 39 -12.17 15.07 0.52
N PHE A 40 -10.87 15.38 0.63
CA PHE A 40 -9.76 14.42 0.83
C PHE A 40 -9.93 13.42 1.99
N LYS A 41 -10.73 13.76 3.01
CA LYS A 41 -10.93 12.94 4.21
C LYS A 41 -11.61 11.59 3.91
N ILE A 42 -12.68 11.58 3.12
CA ILE A 42 -13.46 10.37 2.85
C ILE A 42 -12.68 9.38 1.97
N PRO A 43 -12.05 9.80 0.85
CA PRO A 43 -11.21 8.92 0.03
C PRO A 43 -10.04 8.33 0.82
N LEU A 44 -9.40 9.10 1.70
CA LEU A 44 -8.31 8.58 2.54
C LEU A 44 -8.79 7.45 3.46
N CYS A 45 -9.93 7.60 4.14
CA CYS A 45 -10.48 6.52 4.98
C CYS A 45 -10.80 5.27 4.15
N ILE A 46 -11.41 5.44 2.97
CA ILE A 46 -11.71 4.32 2.07
C ILE A 46 -10.41 3.63 1.63
N ILE A 47 -9.38 4.40 1.29
CA ILE A 47 -8.08 3.86 0.89
C ILE A 47 -7.48 3.02 2.02
N PHE A 48 -7.45 3.52 3.25
CA PHE A 48 -6.89 2.77 4.39
C PHE A 48 -7.68 1.51 4.71
N LEU A 49 -9.01 1.56 4.64
CA LEU A 49 -9.87 0.38 4.83
C LEU A 49 -9.64 -0.67 3.74
N CYS A 50 -9.65 -0.26 2.47
CA CYS A 50 -9.36 -1.15 1.35
C CYS A 50 -7.94 -1.73 1.45
N TRP A 51 -6.97 -0.93 1.89
CA TRP A 51 -5.60 -1.37 2.10
C TRP A 51 -5.51 -2.46 3.17
N SER A 52 -6.13 -2.23 4.33
CA SER A 52 -6.17 -3.21 5.41
C SER A 52 -6.83 -4.52 4.96
N LEU A 53 -7.94 -4.46 4.24
CA LEU A 53 -8.63 -5.64 3.69
C LEU A 53 -7.77 -6.41 2.69
N LEU A 54 -7.03 -5.70 1.83
CA LEU A 54 -6.10 -6.33 0.88
C LEU A 54 -4.93 -7.00 1.59
N LEU A 55 -4.40 -6.40 2.66
CA LEU A 55 -3.31 -6.99 3.45
C LEU A 55 -3.77 -8.22 4.25
N THR A 56 -4.95 -8.20 4.87
CA THR A 56 -5.48 -9.36 5.61
C THR A 56 -5.92 -10.51 4.71
N SER A 57 -6.35 -10.23 3.48
CA SER A 57 -6.72 -11.27 2.50
C SER A 57 -5.51 -11.88 1.78
N LEU A 58 -4.36 -11.21 1.78
CA LEU A 58 -3.11 -11.67 1.15
C LEU A 58 -2.60 -13.03 1.66
N PRO A 59 -2.55 -13.33 2.98
CA PRO A 59 -2.16 -14.66 3.47
C PRO A 59 -3.16 -15.76 3.11
N HIS A 60 -4.44 -15.43 2.85
CA HIS A 60 -5.47 -16.40 2.48
C HIS A 60 -5.54 -16.71 0.98
N LEU A 61 -4.80 -16.00 0.13
CA LEU A 61 -4.75 -16.24 -1.32
C LEU A 61 -4.47 -17.70 -1.74
N PRO A 62 -3.52 -18.43 -1.11
CA PRO A 62 -3.21 -19.82 -1.48
C PRO A 62 -4.40 -20.76 -1.31
N VAL A 63 -5.24 -20.52 -0.29
CA VAL A 63 -6.43 -21.32 0.02
C VAL A 63 -7.55 -21.04 -0.99
N ILE A 64 -7.68 -19.78 -1.44
CA ILE A 64 -8.77 -19.34 -2.31
C ILE A 64 -8.51 -19.67 -3.79
N PHE A 65 -7.26 -19.50 -4.26
CA PHE A 65 -6.94 -19.58 -5.68
C PHE A 65 -6.24 -20.88 -6.11
N GLY A 66 -5.74 -21.69 -5.18
CA GLY A 66 -5.05 -22.96 -5.48
C GLY A 66 -3.99 -22.79 -6.59
N THR A 67 -4.18 -23.47 -7.71
CA THR A 67 -3.26 -23.46 -8.88
C THR A 67 -3.15 -22.08 -9.57
N GLN A 68 -4.10 -21.15 -9.38
CA GLN A 68 -4.12 -19.83 -10.01
C GLN A 68 -3.57 -18.69 -9.13
N ILE A 69 -2.79 -19.02 -8.10
CA ILE A 69 -2.21 -18.03 -7.16
C ILE A 69 -1.48 -16.86 -7.84
N LYS A 70 -0.89 -17.11 -9.02
CA LYS A 70 -0.22 -16.11 -9.86
C LYS A 70 -1.13 -14.94 -10.26
N VAL A 71 -2.35 -15.24 -10.68
CA VAL A 71 -3.32 -14.23 -11.13
C VAL A 71 -3.86 -13.45 -9.94
N GLY A 72 -4.21 -14.14 -8.85
CA GLY A 72 -4.64 -13.50 -7.61
C GLY A 72 -3.58 -12.54 -7.08
N PHE A 73 -2.31 -12.97 -7.04
CA PHE A 73 -1.22 -12.13 -6.57
C PHE A 73 -1.06 -10.85 -7.41
N GLY A 74 -1.19 -10.96 -8.74
CA GLY A 74 -1.14 -9.80 -9.64
C GLY A 74 -2.25 -8.79 -9.40
N VAL A 75 -3.50 -9.24 -9.21
CA VAL A 75 -4.65 -8.37 -8.91
C VAL A 75 -4.44 -7.63 -7.59
N TRP A 76 -3.98 -8.33 -6.55
CA TRP A 76 -3.67 -7.71 -5.26
C TRP A 76 -2.54 -6.69 -5.36
N LEU A 77 -1.48 -6.99 -6.11
CA LEU A 77 -0.35 -6.07 -6.29
C LEU A 77 -0.80 -4.79 -7.02
N CYS A 78 -1.60 -4.92 -8.08
CA CYS A 78 -2.19 -3.79 -8.78
C CYS A 78 -3.10 -2.95 -7.87
N GLY A 79 -3.93 -3.60 -7.05
CA GLY A 79 -4.78 -2.93 -6.06
C GLY A 79 -3.97 -2.10 -5.06
N LEU A 80 -2.94 -2.68 -4.45
CA LEU A 80 -2.06 -1.98 -3.51
C LEU A 80 -1.34 -0.79 -4.19
N TYR A 81 -0.86 -0.95 -5.43
CA TYR A 81 -0.21 0.13 -6.18
C TYR A 81 -1.19 1.24 -6.60
N LEU A 82 -2.47 0.91 -6.80
CA LEU A 82 -3.52 1.92 -7.02
C LEU A 82 -3.83 2.67 -5.73
N LEU A 83 -3.82 2.01 -4.57
CA LEU A 83 -4.07 2.67 -3.29
C LEU A 83 -2.91 3.58 -2.87
N ILE A 84 -1.65 3.19 -3.10
CA ILE A 84 -0.48 4.02 -2.70
C ILE A 84 -0.40 5.31 -3.51
N SER A 85 -0.81 5.28 -4.78
CA SER A 85 -0.94 6.52 -5.54
C SER A 85 -1.97 7.46 -4.94
N GLY A 86 -3.10 6.94 -4.45
CA GLY A 86 -4.10 7.75 -3.77
C GLY A 86 -3.55 8.44 -2.53
N VAL A 87 -2.87 7.70 -1.65
CA VAL A 87 -2.22 8.30 -0.46
C VAL A 87 -1.25 9.40 -0.85
N LEU A 88 -0.39 9.17 -1.87
CA LEU A 88 0.58 10.17 -2.33
C LEU A 88 -0.05 11.41 -2.94
N VAL A 89 -1.22 11.29 -3.58
CA VAL A 89 -1.97 12.43 -4.13
C VAL A 89 -2.65 13.23 -3.01
N TYR A 90 -3.25 12.56 -2.03
CA TYR A 90 -3.99 13.23 -0.96
C TYR A 90 -3.12 13.80 0.16
N THR A 91 -1.93 13.25 0.39
CA THR A 91 -1.00 13.73 1.45
C THR A 91 -0.63 15.22 1.32
N PRO A 92 -0.23 15.75 0.15
CA PRO A 92 0.04 17.19 0.01
C PRO A 92 -1.23 18.03 0.20
N THR A 93 -2.38 17.59 -0.34
CA THR A 93 -3.67 18.28 -0.18
C THR A 93 -4.12 18.35 1.29
N ALA A 94 -3.94 17.26 2.04
CA ALA A 94 -4.21 17.23 3.47
C ALA A 94 -3.26 18.17 4.23
N THR A 95 -1.97 18.16 3.88
CA THR A 95 -0.97 19.03 4.54
C THR A 95 -1.28 20.51 4.32
N GLU A 96 -1.64 20.89 3.10
CA GLU A 96 -2.02 22.27 2.76
C GLU A 96 -3.26 22.72 3.54
N THR A 97 -4.28 21.87 3.62
CA THR A 97 -5.53 22.20 4.32
C THR A 97 -5.40 22.23 5.84
N LEU A 98 -4.49 21.43 6.43
CA LEU A 98 -4.25 21.40 7.88
C LEU A 98 -3.30 22.50 8.36
N PHE A 99 -2.20 22.75 7.64
CA PHE A 99 -1.13 23.66 8.10
C PHE A 99 -1.10 25.01 7.36
N GLY A 100 -1.88 25.15 6.29
CA GLY A 100 -1.91 26.33 5.44
C GLY A 100 -0.79 26.38 4.39
N PRO A 101 -0.90 27.27 3.39
CA PRO A 101 -0.03 27.27 2.22
C PRO A 101 1.35 27.91 2.46
N ILE A 102 1.50 28.74 3.50
CA ILE A 102 2.69 29.59 3.71
C ILE A 102 3.98 28.76 3.89
N ASN A 103 3.90 27.64 4.62
CA ASN A 103 5.04 26.75 4.90
C ASN A 103 4.81 25.33 4.35
N MET A 104 4.07 25.20 3.24
CA MET A 104 3.65 23.90 2.71
C MET A 104 4.82 22.94 2.45
N ALA A 105 5.92 23.43 1.85
CA ALA A 105 7.06 22.58 1.49
C ALA A 105 7.75 21.95 2.73
N VAL A 106 7.90 22.71 3.81
CA VAL A 106 8.53 22.24 5.05
C VAL A 106 7.59 21.27 5.78
N ASN A 107 6.31 21.62 5.89
CA ASN A 107 5.31 20.77 6.54
C ASN A 107 5.14 19.45 5.79
N TYR A 108 5.10 19.49 4.46
CA TYR A 108 5.01 18.30 3.63
C TYR A 108 6.26 17.43 3.76
N GLY A 109 7.45 18.03 3.79
CA GLY A 109 8.70 17.30 4.03
C GLY A 109 8.71 16.57 5.38
N LEU A 110 8.18 17.20 6.44
CA LEU A 110 8.03 16.58 7.76
C LEU A 110 7.03 15.41 7.73
N VAL A 111 5.88 15.57 7.07
CA VAL A 111 4.91 14.49 6.88
C VAL A 111 5.53 13.34 6.08
N PHE A 112 6.32 13.63 5.05
CA PHE A 112 6.99 12.62 4.26
C PHE A 112 8.06 11.85 5.04
N ASN A 113 8.74 12.49 6.00
CA ASN A 113 9.69 11.79 6.89
C ASN A 113 9.01 10.68 7.71
N ALA A 114 7.71 10.79 8.01
CA ALA A 114 6.97 9.72 8.69
C ALA A 114 6.96 8.41 7.87
N PHE A 115 6.98 8.47 6.53
CA PHE A 115 7.11 7.27 5.69
C PHE A 115 8.45 6.55 5.91
N VAL A 116 9.54 7.30 6.13
CA VAL A 116 10.86 6.73 6.38
C VAL A 116 10.87 5.98 7.70
N PHE A 117 10.37 6.61 8.77
CA PHE A 117 10.26 5.96 10.08
C PHE A 117 9.32 4.75 10.05
N GLY A 118 8.19 4.85 9.36
CA GLY A 118 7.27 3.72 9.16
C GLY A 118 7.92 2.55 8.42
N GLY A 119 8.69 2.84 7.36
CA GLY A 119 9.44 1.83 6.61
C GLY A 119 10.51 1.14 7.45
N LEU A 120 11.26 1.90 8.25
CA LEU A 120 12.24 1.35 9.20
C LEU A 120 11.56 0.47 10.26
N PHE A 121 10.42 0.91 10.80
CA PHE A 121 9.66 0.17 11.79
C PHE A 121 9.16 -1.17 11.24
N VAL A 122 8.55 -1.17 10.04
CA VAL A 122 8.15 -2.40 9.34
C VAL A 122 9.35 -3.31 9.05
N SER A 123 10.48 -2.74 8.64
CA SER A 123 11.69 -3.52 8.37
C SER A 123 12.19 -4.22 9.63
N LEU A 124 12.23 -3.54 10.78
CA LEU A 124 12.62 -4.12 12.06
C LEU A 124 11.66 -5.24 12.47
N LEU A 125 10.34 -4.99 12.38
CA LEU A 125 9.32 -5.99 12.67
C LEU A 125 9.44 -7.22 11.77
N SER A 126 9.77 -7.03 10.49
CA SER A 126 9.98 -8.13 9.55
C SER A 126 11.21 -8.99 9.84
N ILE A 127 12.14 -8.53 10.69
CA ILE A 127 13.29 -9.32 11.14
C ILE A 127 12.94 -10.08 12.42
N ILE A 128 12.19 -9.45 13.33
CA ILE A 128 11.88 -10.00 14.67
C ILE A 128 10.74 -11.02 14.61
N ILE A 129 9.67 -10.74 13.86
CA ILE A 129 8.43 -11.54 13.87
C ILE A 129 8.60 -12.92 13.20
N PRO A 130 9.31 -13.08 12.07
CA PRO A 130 9.47 -14.38 11.44
C PRO A 130 10.31 -15.39 12.24
N GLN A 131 10.97 -14.96 13.32
CA GLN A 131 11.72 -15.85 14.21
C GLN A 131 10.82 -16.67 15.14
N PHE A 132 9.55 -16.29 15.29
CA PHE A 132 8.62 -16.91 16.26
C PHE A 132 7.32 -17.45 15.66
N HIS A 133 6.87 -17.01 14.47
CA HIS A 133 5.64 -17.52 13.83
C HIS A 133 5.55 -17.15 12.33
N GLU A 134 4.61 -17.81 11.62
CA GLU A 134 4.35 -17.73 10.18
C GLU A 134 4.16 -16.27 9.66
N TRP A 135 4.55 -16.02 8.41
CA TRP A 135 4.54 -14.71 7.74
C TRP A 135 3.19 -13.96 7.80
N ASP A 136 2.10 -14.68 8.05
CA ASP A 136 0.73 -14.19 8.11
C ASP A 136 0.54 -13.15 9.24
N ASN A 137 1.21 -13.34 10.38
CA ASN A 137 1.12 -12.41 11.51
C ASN A 137 1.70 -11.03 11.19
N LEU A 138 2.73 -10.96 10.32
CA LEU A 138 3.27 -9.69 9.86
C LEU A 138 2.25 -8.93 9.01
N PHE A 139 1.50 -9.64 8.16
CA PHE A 139 0.47 -9.02 7.32
C PHE A 139 -0.71 -8.51 8.16
N TYR A 140 -1.16 -9.27 9.17
CA TYR A 140 -2.22 -8.82 10.09
C TYR A 140 -1.79 -7.62 10.94
N LEU A 141 -0.53 -7.57 11.38
CA LEU A 141 0.00 -6.43 12.11
C LEU A 141 0.06 -5.17 11.24
N CYS A 142 0.53 -5.28 10.00
CA CYS A 142 0.52 -4.15 9.07
C CYS A 142 -0.91 -3.67 8.77
N ALA A 143 -1.87 -4.60 8.64
CA ALA A 143 -3.27 -4.27 8.41
C ALA A 143 -3.90 -3.52 9.60
N SER A 144 -3.62 -3.94 10.84
CA SER A 144 -4.15 -3.27 12.04
C SER A 144 -3.61 -1.84 12.20
N MET A 145 -2.34 -1.60 11.84
CA MET A 145 -1.74 -0.26 11.85
C MET A 145 -2.37 0.68 10.84
N CYS A 146 -2.96 0.18 9.74
CA CYS A 146 -3.67 1.00 8.77
C CYS A 146 -5.07 1.44 9.24
N ILE A 147 -5.63 0.80 10.26
CA ILE A 147 -6.96 1.13 10.81
C ILE A 147 -6.86 2.17 11.95
N LEU A 148 -5.71 2.25 12.62
CA LEU A 148 -5.43 3.17 13.73
C LEU A 148 -5.16 4.59 13.25
#